data_AF-A0A8J7UGP5-F1
#
_entry.id   AF-A0A8J7UGP5-F1
#
_cell.length_a   1.000
_cell.length_b   1.000
_cell.length_c   1.000
_cell.angle_alpha   90.00
_cell.angle_beta   90.00
_cell.angle_gamma   90.00
#
_symmetry.space_group_name_H-M   'P 1'
#
loop_
_entity.id
_entity.type
_entity.pdbx_description
1 polymer ?
#
loop_
_entity_poly.entity_id
_entity_poly.type
_entity_poly.pdbx_seq_one_letter_code
_entity_poly.pdbx_strand_id
1 'polypeptide(L)'
;AGVPFRILKASEIPQTGIPCKLFLVPGGPARGKMRALAPQGMEAVRRFVENGGRYLGFCGGAGIALDGGIGLCPWKRESMTDRLQHLVSGSLCCDIAGDPLTPPSLAGRQALLPVWWPGRFDEASRHGGVRVLARYRAPGPDLYVADMPYASMPDDILDEWHDMYGVSLRPSLLDGMPCIIAGTRGRGEWLLSYSHLETPGGGIFADSGTWFLHLLRQWAGGEPAAACLPPLEPDSLPPLWEDPVLGQARQSLAGLFALGQELGLLFPRTGWLQGWRSGVPGPQLNSLRLALAMTPSLEPRDKCLAAWRSRKEGFSRLAPLFFQGARSWLLARRLADTLADPAPGMLPRELLFGQREALFGSPMTGGGLCGQLLDMLESVL
;
A
#
# COMPACT_ATOMS: atom_id res chain seq x y z
N ALA A 1 -4.47 10.84 13.54
CA ALA A 1 -3.74 12.13 13.66
C ALA A 1 -4.61 13.32 14.12
N GLY A 2 -5.95 13.31 13.93
CA GLY A 2 -6.82 14.42 14.37
C GLY A 2 -6.84 15.65 13.45
N VAL A 3 -6.13 15.61 12.32
CA VAL A 3 -6.14 16.67 11.30
C VAL A 3 -7.41 16.53 10.45
N PRO A 4 -8.20 17.60 10.25
CA PRO A 4 -9.36 17.58 9.35
C PRO A 4 -8.96 17.22 7.92
N PHE A 5 -9.68 16.31 7.30
CA PHE A 5 -9.42 15.86 5.93
C PHE A 5 -10.72 15.68 5.14
N ARG A 6 -10.58 15.65 3.81
CA ARG A 6 -11.66 15.31 2.87
C ARG A 6 -11.11 14.31 1.86
N ILE A 7 -11.84 13.21 1.68
CA ILE A 7 -11.58 12.26 0.60
C ILE A 7 -12.09 12.89 -0.71
N LEU A 8 -11.29 12.81 -1.76
CA LEU A 8 -11.64 13.24 -3.13
C LEU A 8 -11.44 12.03 -4.05
N LYS A 9 -12.44 11.69 -4.87
CA LYS A 9 -12.23 10.68 -5.91
C LYS A 9 -11.49 11.33 -7.07
N ALA A 10 -10.54 10.61 -7.66
CA ALA A 10 -9.72 11.13 -8.76
C ALA A 10 -10.56 11.69 -9.92
N SER A 11 -11.73 11.08 -10.19
CA SER A 11 -12.70 11.50 -11.21
C SER A 11 -13.48 12.78 -10.90
N GLU A 12 -13.47 13.25 -9.64
CA GLU A 12 -14.17 14.46 -9.18
C GLU A 12 -13.27 15.71 -9.19
N ILE A 13 -11.94 15.52 -9.20
CA ILE A 13 -10.96 16.60 -9.17
C ILE A 13 -11.08 17.57 -10.37
N PRO A 14 -11.39 17.13 -11.61
CA PRO A 14 -11.60 18.06 -12.73
C PRO A 14 -12.71 19.08 -12.50
N GLN A 15 -13.78 18.72 -11.77
CA GLN A 15 -14.93 19.60 -11.52
C GLN A 15 -14.85 20.31 -10.16
N THR A 16 -14.32 19.65 -9.12
CA THR A 16 -14.30 20.17 -7.75
C THR A 16 -13.01 20.92 -7.38
N GLY A 17 -11.94 20.76 -8.18
CA GLY A 17 -10.62 21.25 -7.82
C GLY A 17 -10.05 20.58 -6.56
N ILE A 18 -9.11 21.26 -5.91
CA ILE A 18 -8.41 20.77 -4.71
C ILE A 18 -8.52 21.86 -3.62
N PRO A 19 -9.60 21.87 -2.81
CA PRO A 19 -9.89 22.93 -1.84
C PRO A 19 -9.17 22.69 -0.49
N CYS A 20 -7.85 22.58 -0.49
CA CYS A 20 -7.03 22.38 0.71
C CYS A 20 -5.65 23.04 0.60
N LYS A 21 -4.81 22.93 1.64
CA LYS A 21 -3.39 23.34 1.59
C LYS A 21 -2.46 22.19 1.19
N LEU A 22 -2.81 20.98 1.60
CA LEU A 22 -2.05 19.74 1.42
C LEU A 22 -2.92 18.70 0.70
N PHE A 23 -2.46 18.24 -0.46
CA PHE A 23 -3.05 17.14 -1.22
C PHE A 23 -2.20 15.88 -1.04
N LEU A 24 -2.73 14.91 -0.32
CA LEU A 24 -2.09 13.61 -0.07
C LEU A 24 -2.60 12.58 -1.09
N VAL A 25 -1.68 11.92 -1.79
CA VAL A 25 -2.00 10.82 -2.71
C VAL A 25 -1.38 9.51 -2.19
N PRO A 26 -2.20 8.55 -1.74
CA PRO A 26 -1.71 7.31 -1.12
C PRO A 26 -1.14 6.33 -2.15
N GLY A 27 -0.51 5.27 -1.63
CA GLY A 27 0.02 4.15 -2.42
C GLY A 27 -1.01 3.32 -3.18
N GLY A 28 -0.57 2.20 -3.75
CA GLY A 28 -1.39 1.35 -4.63
C GLY A 28 -1.39 1.77 -6.12
N PRO A 29 -2.33 1.29 -6.96
CA PRO A 29 -2.20 1.35 -8.42
C PRO A 29 -2.17 2.75 -9.06
N ALA A 30 -0.97 3.26 -9.33
CA ALA A 30 -0.74 4.58 -9.94
C ALA A 30 -1.49 4.77 -11.27
N ARG A 31 -1.44 3.77 -12.16
CA ARG A 31 -2.12 3.80 -13.48
C ARG A 31 -3.64 3.96 -13.37
N GLY A 32 -4.26 3.35 -12.36
CA GLY A 32 -5.69 3.48 -12.11
C GLY A 32 -6.07 4.91 -11.73
N LYS A 33 -5.32 5.49 -10.77
CA LYS A 33 -5.52 6.89 -10.36
C LYS A 33 -5.30 7.88 -11.52
N MET A 34 -4.27 7.72 -12.34
CA MET A 34 -4.03 8.57 -13.52
C MET A 34 -5.15 8.46 -14.56
N ARG A 35 -5.65 7.26 -14.83
CA ARG A 35 -6.80 7.06 -15.73
C ARG A 35 -8.05 7.75 -15.20
N ALA A 36 -8.31 7.67 -13.89
CA ALA A 36 -9.46 8.29 -13.25
C ALA A 36 -9.36 9.82 -13.15
N LEU A 37 -8.15 10.38 -13.00
CA LEU A 37 -7.90 11.83 -13.09
C LEU A 37 -8.21 12.38 -14.49
N ALA A 38 -7.90 11.60 -15.54
CA ALA A 38 -7.85 12.04 -16.93
C ALA A 38 -6.90 13.25 -17.15
N PRO A 39 -6.67 13.73 -18.39
CA PRO A 39 -5.77 14.86 -18.64
C PRO A 39 -6.15 16.13 -17.86
N GLN A 40 -7.44 16.39 -17.67
CA GLN A 40 -7.94 17.57 -16.96
C GLN A 40 -7.64 17.51 -15.45
N GLY A 41 -7.83 16.36 -14.79
CA GLY A 41 -7.50 16.22 -13.36
C GLY A 41 -6.01 16.23 -13.11
N MET A 42 -5.21 15.66 -14.02
CA MET A 42 -3.74 15.76 -13.97
C MET A 42 -3.26 17.21 -14.06
N GLU A 43 -3.85 18.02 -14.94
CA GLU A 43 -3.59 19.46 -15.02
C GLU A 43 -4.09 20.22 -13.78
N ALA A 44 -5.24 19.86 -13.21
CA ALA A 44 -5.76 20.47 -11.98
C ALA A 44 -4.81 20.25 -10.77
N VAL A 45 -4.25 19.04 -10.62
CA VAL A 45 -3.24 18.75 -9.58
C VAL A 45 -1.96 19.57 -9.82
N ARG A 46 -1.52 19.71 -11.07
CA ARG A 46 -0.35 20.53 -11.44
C ARG A 46 -0.56 22.00 -11.07
N ARG A 47 -1.68 22.59 -11.49
CA ARG A 47 -2.05 23.98 -11.18
C ARG A 47 -2.22 24.24 -9.69
N PHE A 48 -2.73 23.26 -8.94
CA PHE A 48 -2.82 23.35 -7.48
C PHE A 48 -1.44 23.58 -6.85
N VAL A 49 -0.44 22.77 -7.22
CA VAL A 49 0.94 22.95 -6.71
C VAL A 49 1.55 24.25 -7.23
N GLU A 50 1.44 24.54 -8.53
CA GLU A 50 2.01 25.77 -9.12
C GLU A 50 1.49 27.05 -8.45
N ASN A 51 0.27 27.02 -7.90
CA ASN A 51 -0.33 28.15 -7.18
C ASN A 51 -0.03 28.23 -5.67
N GLY A 52 0.80 27.33 -5.13
CA GLY A 52 1.18 27.33 -3.70
C GLY A 52 0.63 26.14 -2.90
N GLY A 53 -0.06 25.21 -3.54
CA GLY A 53 -0.49 23.96 -2.93
C GLY A 53 0.70 23.02 -2.64
N ARG A 54 0.52 22.13 -1.67
CA ARG A 54 1.53 21.14 -1.25
C ARG A 54 1.11 19.73 -1.64
N TYR A 55 1.98 18.99 -2.32
CA TYR A 55 1.71 17.61 -2.75
C TYR A 55 2.51 16.60 -1.92
N LEU A 56 1.84 15.61 -1.35
CA LEU A 56 2.46 14.50 -0.61
C LEU A 56 2.08 13.17 -1.25
N GLY A 57 3.02 12.52 -1.95
CA GLY A 57 2.78 11.26 -2.65
C GLY A 57 3.49 10.07 -2.01
N PHE A 58 2.75 9.01 -1.67
CA PHE A 58 3.30 7.76 -1.16
C PHE A 58 3.26 6.65 -2.20
N CYS A 59 4.38 5.95 -2.42
CA CYS A 59 4.59 4.83 -3.34
C CYS A 59 3.94 5.00 -4.74
N GLY A 60 2.70 4.53 -4.91
CA GLY A 60 1.91 4.76 -6.11
C GLY A 60 1.64 6.23 -6.40
N GLY A 61 1.31 7.02 -5.36
CA GLY A 61 1.18 8.47 -5.45
C GLY A 61 2.50 9.16 -5.80
N ALA A 62 3.61 8.75 -5.19
CA ALA A 62 4.94 9.21 -5.58
C ALA A 62 5.18 9.01 -7.08
N GLY A 63 4.89 7.80 -7.59
CA GLY A 63 5.02 7.46 -9.01
C GLY A 63 4.09 8.20 -9.97
N ILE A 64 3.01 8.84 -9.50
CA ILE A 64 2.16 9.71 -10.34
C ILE A 64 2.82 11.06 -10.57
N ALA A 65 3.55 11.59 -9.57
CA ALA A 65 4.15 12.91 -9.60
C ALA A 65 5.46 13.02 -10.40
N LEU A 66 6.05 11.88 -10.76
CA LEU A 66 7.27 11.79 -11.58
C LEU A 66 7.02 12.19 -13.05
N ASP A 67 8.11 12.33 -13.79
CA ASP A 67 8.08 12.46 -15.25
C ASP A 67 7.44 11.22 -15.90
N GLY A 68 6.68 11.44 -16.98
CA GLY A 68 5.74 10.49 -17.57
C GLY A 68 4.39 10.36 -16.83
N GLY A 69 4.21 11.04 -15.70
CA GLY A 69 2.95 11.19 -14.98
C GLY A 69 2.40 12.63 -15.05
N ILE A 70 2.12 13.24 -13.90
CA ILE A 70 1.78 14.67 -13.82
C ILE A 70 3.03 15.58 -13.86
N GLY A 71 4.24 15.02 -13.71
CA GLY A 71 5.50 15.73 -13.92
C GLY A 71 5.77 16.87 -12.94
N LEU A 72 5.38 16.74 -11.66
CA LEU A 72 5.79 17.68 -10.62
C LEU A 72 7.30 17.59 -10.37
N CYS A 73 7.84 16.36 -10.39
CA CYS A 73 9.25 16.05 -10.26
C CYS A 73 9.84 15.69 -11.64
N PRO A 74 11.06 16.16 -11.98
CA PRO A 74 11.72 15.86 -13.27
C PRO A 74 12.32 14.44 -13.34
N TRP A 75 12.40 13.74 -12.21
CA TRP A 75 12.90 12.36 -12.16
C TRP A 75 11.86 11.38 -12.68
N LYS A 76 12.33 10.25 -13.21
CA LYS A 76 11.48 9.16 -13.69
C LYS A 76 11.37 8.05 -12.65
N ARG A 77 10.45 7.11 -12.87
CA ARG A 77 10.49 5.82 -12.17
C ARG A 77 11.49 4.93 -12.89
N GLU A 78 12.52 4.49 -12.18
CA GLU A 78 13.49 3.54 -12.72
C GLU A 78 12.80 2.19 -13.02
N SER A 79 13.21 1.52 -14.09
CA SER A 79 12.76 0.15 -14.37
C SER A 79 13.34 -0.82 -13.33
N MET A 80 12.67 -1.95 -13.13
CA MET A 80 13.20 -3.08 -12.36
C MET A 80 13.12 -4.31 -13.26
N THR A 81 14.27 -4.81 -13.67
CA THR A 81 14.41 -6.01 -14.51
C THR A 81 14.19 -7.27 -13.68
N ASP A 82 14.79 -7.33 -12.49
CA ASP A 82 14.49 -8.33 -11.48
C ASP A 82 13.21 -7.97 -10.71
N ARG A 83 12.22 -8.86 -10.74
CA ARG A 83 10.96 -8.69 -10.02
C ARG A 83 11.02 -9.14 -8.57
N LEU A 84 11.93 -10.05 -8.20
CA LEU A 84 12.07 -10.55 -6.84
C LEU A 84 12.42 -9.40 -5.88
N GLN A 85 13.29 -8.50 -6.35
CA GLN A 85 13.70 -7.28 -5.63
C GLN A 85 12.61 -6.20 -5.54
N HIS A 86 11.47 -6.36 -6.23
CA HIS A 86 10.27 -5.54 -5.98
C HIS A 86 9.34 -6.16 -4.92
N LEU A 87 9.54 -7.43 -4.55
CA LEU A 87 8.75 -8.14 -3.54
C LEU A 87 9.19 -7.84 -2.09
N VAL A 88 9.77 -6.67 -1.87
CA VAL A 88 10.37 -6.24 -0.60
C VAL A 88 9.32 -5.53 0.26
N SER A 89 9.22 -5.90 1.55
CA SER A 89 8.26 -5.29 2.47
C SER A 89 8.63 -5.41 3.95
N GLY A 90 8.34 -4.40 4.76
CA GLY A 90 8.86 -4.25 6.14
C GLY A 90 9.72 -3.00 6.23
N SER A 91 10.57 -2.85 7.26
CA SER A 91 11.41 -1.67 7.43
C SER A 91 12.75 -1.78 6.71
N LEU A 92 13.24 -0.65 6.17
CA LEU A 92 14.62 -0.46 5.76
C LEU A 92 15.26 0.60 6.67
N CYS A 93 16.52 0.38 7.04
CA CYS A 93 17.35 1.40 7.66
C CYS A 93 17.74 2.43 6.59
N CYS A 94 17.43 3.69 6.87
CA CYS A 94 17.66 4.81 5.96
C CYS A 94 18.53 5.89 6.60
N ASP A 95 19.44 6.48 5.84
CA ASP A 95 20.19 7.67 6.22
C ASP A 95 19.35 8.92 5.90
N ILE A 96 19.16 9.79 6.90
CA ILE A 96 18.19 10.89 6.88
C ILE A 96 18.89 12.25 6.77
N ALA A 97 18.60 13.01 5.72
CA ALA A 97 19.16 14.33 5.51
C ALA A 97 18.49 15.40 6.41
N GLY A 98 19.28 16.39 6.84
CA GLY A 98 18.76 17.57 7.54
C GLY A 98 18.04 18.51 6.58
N ASP A 99 16.75 18.73 6.81
CA ASP A 99 15.87 19.53 5.96
C ASP A 99 14.66 20.04 6.76
N PRO A 100 14.04 21.19 6.43
CA PRO A 100 12.80 21.62 7.09
C PRO A 100 11.64 20.61 7.02
N LEU A 101 11.61 19.74 6.01
CA LEU A 101 10.62 18.67 5.87
C LEU A 101 10.98 17.40 6.65
N THR A 102 12.17 17.33 7.25
CA THR A 102 12.61 16.25 8.14
C THR A 102 12.35 16.65 9.61
N PRO A 103 11.88 15.75 10.49
CA PRO A 103 11.81 16.02 11.93
C PRO A 103 13.20 16.34 12.51
N PRO A 104 13.35 17.38 13.35
CA PRO A 104 14.63 17.67 14.00
C PRO A 104 15.22 16.51 14.81
N SER A 105 14.38 15.59 15.31
CA SER A 105 14.80 14.37 16.02
C SER A 105 15.44 13.30 15.14
N LEU A 106 15.23 13.35 13.81
CA LEU A 106 15.73 12.39 12.82
C LEU A 106 16.79 12.98 11.88
N ALA A 107 16.85 14.32 11.75
CA ALA A 107 17.79 15.01 10.87
C ALA A 107 19.26 14.62 11.13
N GLY A 108 19.96 14.16 10.10
CA GLY A 108 21.36 13.73 10.18
C GLY A 108 21.58 12.38 10.87
N ARG A 109 20.51 11.62 11.12
CA ARG A 109 20.55 10.32 11.81
C ARG A 109 20.09 9.20 10.89
N GLN A 110 20.05 7.98 11.43
CA GLN A 110 19.41 6.84 10.80
C GLN A 110 18.03 6.60 11.38
N ALA A 111 17.10 6.12 10.56
CA ALA A 111 15.74 5.77 10.97
C ALA A 111 15.27 4.49 10.27
N LEU A 112 14.36 3.75 10.91
CA LEU A 112 13.66 2.63 10.27
C LEU A 112 12.42 3.14 9.55
N LEU A 113 12.37 2.94 8.24
CA LEU A 113 11.31 3.44 7.36
C LEU A 113 10.61 2.28 6.63
N PRO A 114 9.28 2.14 6.73
CA PRO A 114 8.53 1.01 6.16
C PRO A 114 8.36 1.15 4.65
N VAL A 115 8.54 0.02 3.95
CA VAL A 115 8.24 -0.12 2.52
C VAL A 115 7.23 -1.24 2.30
N TRP A 116 6.37 -1.07 1.30
CA TRP A 116 5.38 -2.06 0.87
C TRP A 116 5.44 -2.12 -0.66
N TRP A 117 6.32 -2.98 -1.20
CA TRP A 117 6.60 -3.08 -2.65
C TRP A 117 7.11 -1.75 -3.26
N PRO A 118 8.28 -1.25 -2.83
CA PRO A 118 8.76 0.07 -3.21
C PRO A 118 9.13 0.14 -4.70
N GLY A 119 8.96 1.32 -5.30
CA GLY A 119 9.61 1.68 -6.56
C GLY A 119 11.01 2.24 -6.32
N ARG A 120 11.68 2.65 -7.40
CA ARG A 120 12.97 3.34 -7.39
C ARG A 120 12.88 4.62 -8.21
N PHE A 121 13.51 5.69 -7.74
CA PHE A 121 13.61 6.94 -8.49
C PHE A 121 14.85 6.92 -9.39
N ASP A 122 14.69 7.36 -10.64
CA ASP A 122 15.79 7.54 -11.57
C ASP A 122 16.52 8.87 -11.29
N GLU A 123 17.55 8.80 -10.44
CA GLU A 123 18.43 9.91 -10.06
C GLU A 123 19.42 10.30 -11.19
N ALA A 124 19.49 9.57 -12.31
CA ALA A 124 20.43 9.88 -13.40
C ALA A 124 20.19 11.27 -14.01
N SER A 125 18.96 11.79 -13.91
CA SER A 125 18.63 13.19 -14.16
C SER A 125 19.06 14.11 -12.99
N ARG A 126 20.37 14.25 -12.78
CA ARG A 126 21.01 15.08 -11.74
C ARG A 126 20.70 16.59 -11.81
N HIS A 127 19.90 17.04 -12.78
CA HIS A 127 19.53 18.44 -12.98
C HIS A 127 18.03 18.62 -12.69
N GLY A 128 17.68 19.51 -11.76
CA GLY A 128 16.26 19.81 -11.48
C GLY A 128 15.90 20.37 -10.10
N GLY A 129 16.86 20.64 -9.21
CA GLY A 129 16.56 21.19 -7.88
C GLY A 129 15.86 20.21 -6.91
N VAL A 130 15.92 18.91 -7.21
CA VAL A 130 15.40 17.85 -6.35
C VAL A 130 16.30 17.67 -5.12
N ARG A 131 15.69 17.70 -3.94
CA ARG A 131 16.35 17.44 -2.65
C ARG A 131 16.09 15.98 -2.25
N VAL A 132 17.14 15.23 -1.93
CA VAL A 132 17.00 13.89 -1.37
C VAL A 132 16.95 14.00 0.16
N LEU A 133 15.84 13.55 0.76
CA LEU A 133 15.61 13.63 2.19
C LEU A 133 15.98 12.34 2.94
N ALA A 134 15.92 11.20 2.25
CA ALA A 134 16.36 9.93 2.79
C ALA A 134 16.87 8.99 1.69
N ARG A 135 17.86 8.16 2.03
CA ARG A 135 18.37 7.06 1.20
C ARG A 135 18.28 5.74 1.95
N TYR A 136 17.95 4.65 1.28
CA TYR A 136 18.06 3.30 1.87
C TYR A 136 19.54 2.93 2.05
N ARG A 137 19.81 2.04 3.01
CA ARG A 137 21.19 1.67 3.37
C ARG A 137 21.37 0.24 3.87
N ALA A 138 20.37 -0.32 4.56
CA ALA A 138 20.40 -1.71 5.02
C ALA A 138 18.98 -2.26 5.28
N PRO A 139 18.79 -3.60 5.21
CA PRO A 139 17.63 -4.30 5.75
C PRO A 139 17.30 -3.95 7.21
N GLY A 140 16.02 -3.78 7.52
CA GLY A 140 15.52 -3.76 8.90
C GLY A 140 15.17 -5.15 9.41
N PRO A 141 14.98 -5.32 10.73
CA PRO A 141 14.78 -6.63 11.35
C PRO A 141 13.41 -7.28 11.04
N ASP A 142 12.43 -6.51 10.56
CA ASP A 142 11.11 -7.00 10.11
C ASP A 142 11.01 -7.14 8.58
N LEU A 143 12.12 -7.04 7.86
CA LEU A 143 12.11 -7.08 6.39
C LEU A 143 11.79 -8.49 5.88
N TYR A 144 10.87 -8.56 4.92
CA TYR A 144 10.55 -9.74 4.13
C TYR A 144 10.92 -9.51 2.66
N VAL A 145 11.48 -10.54 2.04
CA VAL A 145 11.68 -10.64 0.59
C VAL A 145 10.74 -11.73 0.09
N ALA A 146 9.77 -11.31 -0.72
CA ALA A 146 8.55 -12.06 -0.99
C ALA A 146 7.83 -12.48 0.30
N ASP A 147 7.83 -13.77 0.61
CA ASP A 147 7.22 -14.39 1.79
C ASP A 147 8.24 -14.91 2.81
N MET A 148 9.53 -14.61 2.61
CA MET A 148 10.61 -15.09 3.48
C MET A 148 11.15 -13.97 4.39
N PRO A 149 11.30 -14.20 5.71
CA PRO A 149 11.89 -13.24 6.63
C PRO A 149 13.40 -13.11 6.39
N TYR A 150 13.85 -11.93 5.96
CA TYR A 150 15.25 -11.69 5.60
C TYR A 150 16.18 -11.84 6.81
N ALA A 151 15.75 -11.42 8.00
CA ALA A 151 16.52 -11.55 9.23
C ALA A 151 16.81 -13.01 9.67
N SER A 152 16.19 -14.00 9.02
CA SER A 152 16.46 -15.43 9.24
C SER A 152 17.41 -16.03 8.21
N MET A 153 18.01 -15.21 7.33
CA MET A 153 18.94 -15.62 6.28
C MET A 153 20.36 -15.14 6.61
N PRO A 154 21.27 -16.05 6.99
CA PRO A 154 22.69 -15.72 7.15
C PRO A 154 23.33 -15.24 5.84
N ASP A 155 24.24 -14.27 5.92
CA ASP A 155 24.89 -13.68 4.72
C ASP A 155 25.71 -14.72 3.94
N ASP A 156 26.36 -15.66 4.61
CA ASP A 156 27.10 -16.77 3.99
C ASP A 156 26.21 -17.69 3.16
N ILE A 157 25.01 -18.02 3.66
CA ILE A 157 24.01 -18.80 2.91
C ILE A 157 23.46 -18.01 1.71
N LEU A 158 23.32 -16.69 1.84
CA LEU A 158 22.88 -15.84 0.72
C LEU A 158 23.94 -15.76 -0.39
N ASP A 159 25.22 -15.66 -0.03
CA ASP A 159 26.34 -15.70 -0.96
C ASP A 159 26.45 -17.09 -1.63
N GLU A 160 26.33 -18.19 -0.87
CA GLU A 160 26.26 -19.55 -1.43
C GLU A 160 25.11 -19.73 -2.44
N TRP A 161 23.92 -19.16 -2.16
CA TRP A 161 22.78 -19.25 -3.08
C TRP A 161 22.96 -18.37 -4.32
N HIS A 162 23.68 -17.26 -4.21
CA HIS A 162 24.08 -16.47 -5.37
C HIS A 162 25.03 -17.27 -6.27
N ASP A 163 26.09 -17.85 -5.70
CA ASP A 163 27.09 -18.60 -6.44
C ASP A 163 26.54 -19.91 -7.05
N MET A 164 25.67 -20.61 -6.31
CA MET A 164 25.13 -21.92 -6.72
C MET A 164 23.91 -21.83 -7.64
N TYR A 165 23.03 -20.84 -7.42
CA TYR A 165 21.74 -20.75 -8.12
C TYR A 165 21.53 -19.44 -8.90
N GLY A 166 22.43 -18.47 -8.78
CA GLY A 166 22.26 -17.13 -9.36
C GLY A 166 21.18 -16.28 -8.68
N VAL A 167 20.69 -16.68 -7.50
CA VAL A 167 19.56 -16.05 -6.82
C VAL A 167 20.05 -15.06 -5.76
N SER A 168 19.88 -13.75 -6.01
CA SER A 168 20.08 -12.72 -4.98
C SER A 168 18.77 -12.39 -4.28
N LEU A 169 18.68 -12.74 -2.99
CA LEU A 169 17.57 -12.30 -2.13
C LEU A 169 17.82 -10.95 -1.45
N ARG A 170 19.09 -10.54 -1.32
CA ARG A 170 19.41 -9.20 -0.81
C ARG A 170 18.84 -8.14 -1.75
N PRO A 171 18.08 -7.15 -1.25
CA PRO A 171 17.48 -6.09 -2.07
C PRO A 171 18.52 -4.99 -2.40
N SER A 172 19.71 -5.37 -2.84
CA SER A 172 20.85 -4.47 -3.05
C SER A 172 20.60 -3.40 -4.12
N LEU A 173 19.64 -3.59 -5.03
CA LEU A 173 19.14 -2.54 -5.93
C LEU A 173 18.49 -1.35 -5.21
N LEU A 174 18.25 -1.43 -3.90
CA LEU A 174 17.83 -0.31 -3.06
C LEU A 174 19.00 0.39 -2.36
N ASP A 175 20.15 -0.25 -2.18
CA ASP A 175 21.26 0.29 -1.37
C ASP A 175 21.76 1.64 -1.93
N GLY A 176 21.76 2.68 -1.08
CA GLY A 176 22.11 4.05 -1.47
C GLY A 176 21.06 4.80 -2.31
N MET A 177 20.00 4.12 -2.78
CA MET A 177 18.97 4.75 -3.60
C MET A 177 18.12 5.73 -2.78
N PRO A 178 17.70 6.87 -3.37
CA PRO A 178 16.80 7.80 -2.70
C PRO A 178 15.43 7.15 -2.47
N CYS A 179 14.91 7.28 -1.25
CA CYS A 179 13.61 6.73 -0.86
C CYS A 179 12.58 7.83 -0.53
N ILE A 180 13.03 9.02 -0.16
CA ILE A 180 12.21 10.22 0.05
C ILE A 180 12.90 11.40 -0.65
N ILE A 181 12.15 12.10 -1.49
CA ILE A 181 12.61 13.27 -2.24
C ILE A 181 11.60 14.42 -2.15
N ALA A 182 12.08 15.64 -2.25
CA ALA A 182 11.26 16.84 -2.24
C ALA A 182 11.76 17.90 -3.22
N GLY A 183 10.91 18.87 -3.53
CA GLY A 183 11.24 19.98 -4.42
C GLY A 183 10.10 20.99 -4.49
N THR A 184 10.22 21.92 -5.42
CA THR A 184 9.24 22.98 -5.66
C THR A 184 8.71 22.92 -7.09
N ARG A 185 7.53 23.51 -7.32
CA ARG A 185 7.03 23.80 -8.67
C ARG A 185 6.11 25.02 -8.62
N GLY A 186 6.42 26.04 -9.40
CA GLY A 186 5.77 27.35 -9.27
C GLY A 186 5.96 27.91 -7.85
N ARG A 187 4.85 28.22 -7.17
CA ARG A 187 4.84 28.71 -5.78
C ARG A 187 4.70 27.61 -4.72
N GLY A 188 4.47 26.37 -5.11
CA GLY A 188 4.21 25.25 -4.20
C GLY A 188 5.35 24.27 -4.06
N GLU A 189 5.13 23.30 -3.17
CA GLU A 189 6.10 22.28 -2.75
C GLU A 189 5.54 20.88 -3.01
N TRP A 190 6.44 19.92 -3.20
CA TRP A 190 6.08 18.50 -3.30
C TRP A 190 7.08 17.63 -2.55
N LEU A 191 6.59 16.53 -1.98
CA LEU A 191 7.39 15.46 -1.37
C LEU A 191 6.85 14.11 -1.84
N LEU A 192 7.76 13.29 -2.38
CA LEU A 192 7.48 11.98 -2.93
C LEU A 192 8.27 10.95 -2.11
N SER A 193 7.59 9.93 -1.63
CA SER A 193 8.17 8.91 -0.74
C SER A 193 7.79 7.52 -1.22
N TYR A 194 8.79 6.66 -1.45
CA TYR A 194 8.56 5.20 -1.61
C TYR A 194 8.42 4.49 -0.26
N SER A 195 8.92 5.09 0.82
CA SER A 195 8.53 4.72 2.18
C SER A 195 7.10 5.14 2.48
N HIS A 196 6.38 4.36 3.28
CA HIS A 196 5.02 4.64 3.71
C HIS A 196 5.01 5.28 5.09
N LEU A 197 5.28 6.58 5.17
CA LEU A 197 5.30 7.32 6.44
C LEU A 197 3.93 7.29 7.16
N GLU A 198 2.85 7.07 6.41
CA GLU A 198 1.49 6.93 6.91
C GLU A 198 1.18 5.56 7.56
N THR A 199 2.15 4.62 7.58
CA THR A 199 1.99 3.28 8.16
C THR A 199 1.52 3.37 9.62
N PRO A 200 0.38 2.75 9.99
CA PRO A 200 -0.10 2.74 11.38
C PRO A 200 0.83 1.94 12.31
N GLY A 201 1.05 2.45 13.53
CA GLY A 201 1.77 1.73 14.58
C GLY A 201 2.80 2.57 15.34
N GLY A 202 3.07 2.14 16.58
CA GLY A 202 4.28 2.48 17.32
C GLY A 202 5.36 1.40 17.13
N GLY A 203 6.33 1.36 18.04
CA GLY A 203 7.43 0.41 17.95
C GLY A 203 8.31 0.68 16.73
N ILE A 204 8.50 -0.32 15.87
CA ILE A 204 9.44 -0.25 14.74
C ILE A 204 9.09 0.83 13.69
N PHE A 205 7.82 1.25 13.59
CA PHE A 205 7.36 2.31 12.68
C PHE A 205 7.24 3.70 13.34
N ALA A 206 7.76 3.88 14.57
CA ALA A 206 7.63 5.13 15.31
C ALA A 206 8.30 6.32 14.61
N ASP A 207 9.47 6.13 14.00
CA ASP A 207 10.18 7.19 13.26
C ASP A 207 9.38 7.65 12.03
N SER A 208 8.84 6.71 11.26
CA SER A 208 8.05 7.02 10.07
C SER A 208 6.75 7.76 10.43
N GLY A 209 6.08 7.36 11.51
CA GLY A 209 4.91 8.06 12.03
C GLY A 209 5.24 9.46 12.57
N THR A 210 6.40 9.62 13.24
CA THR A 210 6.92 10.93 13.68
C THR A 210 7.15 11.86 12.49
N TRP A 211 7.72 11.34 11.40
CA TRP A 211 7.91 12.09 10.16
C TRP A 211 6.57 12.49 9.52
N PHE A 212 5.61 11.57 9.40
CA PHE A 212 4.30 11.92 8.85
C PHE A 212 3.60 13.02 9.65
N LEU A 213 3.64 12.94 10.99
CA LEU A 213 3.08 13.98 11.86
C LEU A 213 3.79 15.34 11.70
N HIS A 214 5.13 15.35 11.54
CA HIS A 214 5.88 16.57 11.21
C HIS A 214 5.44 17.19 9.88
N LEU A 215 5.28 16.37 8.83
CA LEU A 215 4.76 16.85 7.54
C LEU A 215 3.35 17.43 7.69
N LEU A 216 2.47 16.79 8.46
CA LEU A 216 1.14 17.34 8.72
C LEU A 216 1.19 18.70 9.44
N ARG A 217 2.05 18.89 10.45
CA ARG A 217 2.28 20.19 11.11
C ARG A 217 2.69 21.27 10.10
N GLN A 218 3.78 21.01 9.36
CA GLN A 218 4.34 21.96 8.41
C GLN A 218 3.36 22.30 7.28
N TRP A 219 2.64 21.30 6.76
CA TRP A 219 1.92 21.41 5.49
C TRP A 219 0.41 21.58 5.58
N ALA A 220 -0.27 20.93 6.54
CA ALA A 220 -1.70 21.14 6.73
C ALA A 220 -2.00 22.46 7.47
N GLY A 221 -1.06 22.99 8.26
CA GLY A 221 -1.21 24.24 8.98
C GLY A 221 -2.11 24.15 10.21
N GLY A 222 -2.13 22.98 10.85
CA GLY A 222 -2.76 22.72 12.13
C GLY A 222 -2.01 21.61 12.87
N GLU A 223 -2.00 21.68 14.20
CA GLU A 223 -1.29 20.70 15.03
C GLU A 223 -2.01 19.34 15.05
N PRO A 224 -1.34 18.23 14.69
CA PRO A 224 -1.87 16.90 14.92
C PRO A 224 -2.09 16.65 16.42
N ALA A 225 -3.31 16.26 16.79
CA ALA A 225 -3.67 15.95 18.17
C ALA A 225 -2.96 14.70 18.72
N ALA A 226 -2.32 13.90 17.86
CA ALA A 226 -1.62 12.69 18.25
C ALA A 226 -0.09 12.89 18.28
N ALA A 227 0.55 12.46 19.36
CA ALA A 227 2.02 12.49 19.49
C ALA A 227 2.72 11.42 18.62
N CYS A 228 2.06 10.29 18.37
CA CYS A 228 2.48 9.22 17.46
C CYS A 228 1.29 8.74 16.61
N LEU A 229 1.54 7.94 15.57
CA LEU A 229 0.45 7.26 14.87
C LEU A 229 -0.06 6.09 15.72
N PRO A 230 -1.38 5.96 15.95
CA PRO A 230 -1.92 4.81 16.65
C PRO A 230 -1.73 3.54 15.81
N PRO A 231 -1.61 2.36 16.43
CA PRO A 231 -1.80 1.09 15.73
C PRO A 231 -3.21 1.01 15.16
N LEU A 232 -3.36 0.29 14.06
CA LEU A 232 -4.65 -0.03 13.45
C LEU A 232 -4.88 -1.53 13.58
N GLU A 233 -5.92 -1.89 14.34
CA GLU A 233 -6.37 -3.27 14.56
C GLU A 233 -7.76 -3.44 13.94
N PRO A 234 -7.89 -3.79 12.64
CA PRO A 234 -9.16 -3.75 11.91
C PRO A 234 -10.25 -4.60 12.55
N ASP A 235 -9.88 -5.80 13.02
CA ASP A 235 -10.83 -6.75 13.61
C ASP A 235 -11.36 -6.27 14.97
N SER A 236 -10.62 -5.38 15.64
CA SER A 236 -10.98 -4.75 16.93
C SER A 236 -11.72 -3.41 16.79
N LEU A 237 -11.94 -2.91 15.57
CA LEU A 237 -12.70 -1.67 15.37
C LEU A 237 -14.17 -1.88 15.76
N PRO A 238 -14.72 -1.05 16.67
CA PRO A 238 -16.10 -1.18 17.11
C PRO A 238 -17.06 -0.69 16.01
N PRO A 239 -18.13 -1.45 15.70
CA PRO A 239 -19.16 -0.98 14.80
C PRO A 239 -19.92 0.19 15.45
N LEU A 240 -20.10 1.28 14.69
CA LEU A 240 -20.97 2.41 15.04
C LEU A 240 -22.40 2.22 14.52
N TRP A 241 -22.60 1.24 13.63
CA TRP A 241 -23.91 0.79 13.16
C TRP A 241 -23.84 -0.69 12.76
N GLU A 242 -24.96 -1.40 12.90
CA GLU A 242 -25.03 -2.83 12.62
C GLU A 242 -25.69 -3.13 11.26
N ASP A 243 -25.13 -4.12 10.56
CA ASP A 243 -25.80 -4.76 9.43
C ASP A 243 -25.48 -6.27 9.42
N PRO A 244 -26.48 -7.17 9.45
CA PRO A 244 -26.25 -8.62 9.45
C PRO A 244 -25.41 -9.12 8.26
N VAL A 245 -25.49 -8.48 7.10
CA VAL A 245 -24.74 -8.89 5.91
C VAL A 245 -23.26 -8.55 6.05
N LEU A 246 -22.94 -7.37 6.61
CA LEU A 246 -21.55 -7.00 6.92
C LEU A 246 -20.98 -7.87 8.04
N GLY A 247 -21.78 -8.18 9.07
CA GLY A 247 -21.41 -9.11 10.14
C GLY A 247 -21.08 -10.52 9.62
N GLN A 248 -21.96 -11.09 8.80
CA GLN A 248 -21.75 -12.40 8.17
C GLN A 248 -20.53 -12.41 7.24
N ALA A 249 -20.28 -11.31 6.51
CA ALA A 249 -19.11 -11.17 5.65
C ALA A 249 -17.80 -11.07 6.46
N ARG A 250 -17.77 -10.32 7.58
CA ARG A 250 -16.63 -10.29 8.51
C ARG A 250 -16.34 -11.68 9.08
N GLN A 251 -17.36 -12.41 9.52
CA GLN A 251 -17.20 -13.78 10.03
C GLN A 251 -16.68 -14.76 8.95
N SER A 252 -17.22 -14.67 7.73
CA SER A 252 -16.79 -15.50 6.60
C SER A 252 -15.33 -15.23 6.22
N LEU A 253 -14.92 -13.96 6.21
CA LEU A 253 -13.54 -13.57 5.94
C LEU A 253 -12.57 -14.00 7.05
N ALA A 254 -12.97 -13.87 8.33
CA ALA A 254 -12.17 -14.38 9.45
C ALA A 254 -11.93 -15.90 9.33
N GLY A 255 -12.94 -16.66 8.91
CA GLY A 255 -12.81 -18.09 8.60
C GLY A 255 -11.83 -18.39 7.45
N LEU A 256 -11.78 -17.54 6.41
CA LEU A 256 -10.77 -17.67 5.35
C LEU A 256 -9.36 -17.36 5.85
N PHE A 257 -9.19 -16.39 6.75
CA PHE A 257 -7.89 -16.02 7.31
C PHE A 257 -7.36 -17.13 8.23
N ALA A 258 -8.21 -17.69 9.09
CA ALA A 258 -7.87 -18.86 9.91
C ALA A 258 -7.45 -20.06 9.04
N LEU A 259 -8.28 -20.44 8.05
CA LEU A 259 -7.94 -21.51 7.11
C LEU A 259 -6.63 -21.23 6.35
N GLY A 260 -6.41 -19.99 5.92
CA GLY A 260 -5.17 -19.60 5.24
C GLY A 260 -3.94 -19.75 6.14
N GLN A 261 -4.06 -19.51 7.44
CA GLN A 261 -2.99 -19.75 8.42
C GLN A 261 -2.76 -21.25 8.66
N GLU A 262 -3.82 -22.04 8.87
CA GLU A 262 -3.76 -23.50 9.03
C GLU A 262 -3.07 -24.19 7.83
N LEU A 263 -3.31 -23.70 6.61
CA LEU A 263 -2.70 -24.21 5.39
C LEU A 263 -1.26 -23.69 5.14
N GLY A 264 -0.73 -22.80 5.98
CA GLY A 264 0.57 -22.14 5.78
C GLY A 264 0.61 -21.22 4.54
N LEU A 265 -0.53 -20.65 4.16
CA LEU A 265 -0.67 -19.71 3.04
C LEU A 265 -0.74 -18.24 3.48
N LEU A 266 -1.11 -17.99 4.74
CA LEU A 266 -1.15 -16.68 5.39
C LEU A 266 -0.39 -16.76 6.72
N PHE A 267 0.19 -15.65 7.18
CA PHE A 267 0.90 -15.57 8.46
C PHE A 267 0.73 -14.18 9.10
N PRO A 268 0.74 -14.06 10.45
CA PRO A 268 0.67 -12.76 11.11
C PRO A 268 1.85 -11.87 10.71
N ARG A 269 1.65 -10.56 10.51
CA ARG A 269 2.77 -9.64 10.23
C ARG A 269 2.65 -8.29 10.94
N THR A 270 1.51 -7.61 10.85
CA THR A 270 1.11 -6.51 11.76
C THR A 270 -0.39 -6.58 12.00
N GLY A 271 -0.93 -5.77 12.91
CA GLY A 271 -2.38 -5.68 13.14
C GLY A 271 -3.19 -5.40 11.87
N TRP A 272 -2.75 -4.42 11.08
CA TRP A 272 -3.45 -3.99 9.86
C TRP A 272 -3.08 -4.79 8.60
N LEU A 273 -1.94 -5.50 8.61
CA LEU A 273 -1.42 -6.25 7.46
C LEU A 273 -1.11 -7.70 7.82
N GLN A 274 -1.88 -8.62 7.23
CA GLN A 274 -1.54 -10.04 7.19
C GLN A 274 -0.41 -10.28 6.18
N GLY A 275 0.52 -11.18 6.48
CA GLY A 275 1.49 -11.73 5.52
C GLY A 275 0.90 -12.91 4.73
N TRP A 276 1.47 -13.20 3.56
CA TRP A 276 0.98 -14.24 2.67
C TRP A 276 2.10 -14.91 1.88
N ARG A 277 1.90 -16.19 1.55
CA ARG A 277 2.81 -16.97 0.70
C ARG A 277 2.84 -16.41 -0.73
N SER A 278 3.97 -16.53 -1.41
CA SER A 278 4.16 -16.13 -2.80
C SER A 278 3.07 -16.69 -3.73
N GLY A 279 2.37 -15.80 -4.43
CA GLY A 279 1.29 -16.14 -5.37
C GLY A 279 -0.13 -16.21 -4.78
N VAL A 280 -0.27 -16.13 -3.45
CA VAL A 280 -1.56 -15.96 -2.75
C VAL A 280 -2.07 -14.51 -2.94
N PRO A 281 -3.39 -14.29 -3.16
CA PRO A 281 -3.99 -12.96 -3.36
C PRO A 281 -4.17 -12.20 -2.03
N GLY A 282 -3.10 -12.12 -1.23
CA GLY A 282 -3.09 -11.47 0.06
C GLY A 282 -3.40 -9.95 0.05
N PRO A 283 -2.96 -9.15 -0.95
CA PRO A 283 -3.36 -7.73 -1.02
C PRO A 283 -4.88 -7.57 -1.14
N GLN A 284 -5.53 -8.39 -1.96
CA GLN A 284 -6.98 -8.36 -2.18
C GLN A 284 -7.73 -8.75 -0.91
N LEU A 285 -7.29 -9.84 -0.24
CA LEU A 285 -7.86 -10.28 1.03
C LEU A 285 -7.68 -9.25 2.15
N ASN A 286 -6.50 -8.62 2.25
CA ASN A 286 -6.21 -7.62 3.27
C ASN A 286 -6.99 -6.31 3.02
N SER A 287 -7.11 -5.86 1.78
CA SER A 287 -8.00 -4.73 1.43
C SER A 287 -9.46 -5.03 1.77
N LEU A 288 -9.95 -6.25 1.52
CA LEU A 288 -11.33 -6.62 1.87
C LEU A 288 -11.54 -6.67 3.39
N ARG A 289 -10.55 -7.15 4.15
CA ARG A 289 -10.55 -7.11 5.63
C ARG A 289 -10.64 -5.67 6.13
N LEU A 290 -9.80 -4.77 5.60
CA LEU A 290 -9.82 -3.35 5.94
C LEU A 290 -11.16 -2.69 5.59
N ALA A 291 -11.70 -2.92 4.38
CA ALA A 291 -12.98 -2.35 3.97
C ALA A 291 -14.15 -2.85 4.86
N LEU A 292 -14.27 -4.16 5.08
CA LEU A 292 -15.31 -4.75 5.94
C LEU A 292 -15.20 -4.33 7.41
N ALA A 293 -13.99 -4.05 7.91
CA ALA A 293 -13.77 -3.49 9.23
C ALA A 293 -14.18 -2.02 9.30
N MET A 294 -13.78 -1.21 8.32
CA MET A 294 -13.99 0.25 8.31
C MET A 294 -15.45 0.64 8.03
N THR A 295 -16.13 0.01 7.09
CA THR A 295 -17.52 0.38 6.69
C THR A 295 -18.51 0.50 7.87
N PRO A 296 -18.63 -0.48 8.79
CA PRO A 296 -19.50 -0.36 9.96
C PRO A 296 -18.91 0.54 11.07
N SER A 297 -17.61 0.84 11.04
CA SER A 297 -16.89 1.56 12.11
C SER A 297 -16.73 3.06 11.83
N LEU A 298 -17.26 3.55 10.69
CA LEU A 298 -17.40 4.98 10.40
C LEU A 298 -18.79 5.50 10.79
N GLU A 299 -18.86 6.79 11.13
CA GLU A 299 -20.10 7.45 11.55
C GLU A 299 -21.19 7.33 10.47
N PRO A 300 -22.40 6.81 10.81
CA PRO A 300 -23.44 6.44 9.84
C PRO A 300 -24.20 7.66 9.29
N ARG A 301 -23.51 8.49 8.50
CA ARG A 301 -24.11 9.63 7.79
C ARG A 301 -25.12 9.15 6.76
N ASP A 302 -26.21 9.89 6.55
CA ASP A 302 -27.33 9.50 5.66
C ASP A 302 -26.88 9.06 4.27
N LYS A 303 -25.89 9.74 3.68
CA LYS A 303 -25.33 9.40 2.38
C LYS A 303 -24.65 8.03 2.36
N CYS A 304 -23.92 7.68 3.43
CA CYS A 304 -23.27 6.37 3.59
C CYS A 304 -24.34 5.27 3.75
N LEU A 305 -25.34 5.49 4.60
CA LEU A 305 -26.45 4.54 4.77
C LEU A 305 -27.27 4.35 3.47
N ALA A 306 -27.54 5.42 2.73
CA ALA A 306 -28.23 5.36 1.44
C ALA A 306 -27.38 4.62 0.38
N ALA A 307 -26.08 4.90 0.31
CA ALA A 307 -25.14 4.19 -0.56
C ALA A 307 -25.15 2.69 -0.23
N TRP A 308 -24.99 2.32 1.04
CA TRP A 308 -25.02 0.91 1.46
C TRP A 308 -26.34 0.22 1.13
N ARG A 309 -27.49 0.84 1.43
CA ARG A 309 -28.82 0.31 1.06
C ARG A 309 -28.92 0.02 -0.45
N SER A 310 -28.35 0.87 -1.31
CA SER A 310 -28.33 0.67 -2.77
C SER A 310 -27.43 -0.49 -3.25
N ARG A 311 -26.43 -0.89 -2.44
CA ARG A 311 -25.48 -1.96 -2.78
C ARG A 311 -25.79 -3.29 -2.11
N LYS A 312 -26.50 -3.27 -0.98
CA LYS A 312 -26.71 -4.42 -0.09
C LYS A 312 -27.21 -5.67 -0.82
N GLU A 313 -28.19 -5.57 -1.71
CA GLU A 313 -28.71 -6.73 -2.45
C GLU A 313 -27.64 -7.36 -3.35
N GLY A 314 -26.88 -6.54 -4.10
CA GLY A 314 -25.77 -7.00 -4.93
C GLY A 314 -24.65 -7.62 -4.10
N PHE A 315 -24.33 -7.01 -2.97
CA PHE A 315 -23.33 -7.53 -2.04
C PHE A 315 -23.75 -8.89 -1.45
N SER A 316 -24.98 -9.02 -0.95
CA SER A 316 -25.54 -10.27 -0.41
C SER A 316 -25.53 -11.42 -1.44
N ARG A 317 -25.67 -11.11 -2.73
CA ARG A 317 -25.60 -12.10 -3.81
C ARG A 317 -24.17 -12.52 -4.14
N LEU A 318 -23.22 -11.57 -4.18
CA LEU A 318 -21.84 -11.85 -4.60
C LEU A 318 -20.95 -12.38 -3.47
N ALA A 319 -21.16 -11.93 -2.23
CA ALA A 319 -20.28 -12.25 -1.11
C ALA A 319 -20.23 -13.78 -0.80
N PRO A 320 -21.35 -14.52 -0.74
CA PRO A 320 -21.31 -15.97 -0.52
C PRO A 320 -20.55 -16.72 -1.62
N LEU A 321 -20.74 -16.33 -2.89
CA LEU A 321 -20.04 -16.90 -4.04
C LEU A 321 -18.53 -16.68 -3.94
N PHE A 322 -18.12 -15.46 -3.57
CA PHE A 322 -16.72 -15.14 -3.33
C PHE A 322 -16.13 -15.95 -2.17
N PHE A 323 -16.78 -16.00 -1.00
CA PHE A 323 -16.24 -16.70 0.16
C PHE A 323 -16.15 -18.22 -0.07
N GLN A 324 -17.15 -18.83 -0.71
CA GLN A 324 -17.10 -20.24 -1.10
C GLN A 324 -15.99 -20.52 -2.11
N GLY A 325 -15.87 -19.68 -3.16
CA GLY A 325 -14.83 -19.82 -4.17
C GLY A 325 -13.41 -19.62 -3.61
N ALA A 326 -13.21 -18.60 -2.76
CA ALA A 326 -11.94 -18.33 -2.10
C ALA A 326 -11.53 -19.46 -1.14
N ARG A 327 -12.48 -20.04 -0.39
CA ARG A 327 -12.23 -21.24 0.44
C ARG A 327 -11.75 -22.42 -0.40
N SER A 328 -12.45 -22.71 -1.49
CA SER A 328 -12.09 -23.77 -2.43
C SER A 328 -10.70 -23.53 -3.03
N TRP A 329 -10.42 -22.29 -3.44
CA TRP A 329 -9.14 -21.90 -4.02
C TRP A 329 -7.95 -22.03 -3.05
N LEU A 330 -8.11 -21.66 -1.78
CA LEU A 330 -7.05 -21.84 -0.76
C LEU A 330 -6.70 -23.31 -0.56
N LEU A 331 -7.72 -24.18 -0.44
CA LEU A 331 -7.54 -25.63 -0.33
C LEU A 331 -6.86 -26.20 -1.58
N ALA A 332 -7.33 -25.83 -2.77
CA ALA A 332 -6.76 -26.28 -4.04
C ALA A 332 -5.33 -25.74 -4.26
N ARG A 333 -5.01 -24.54 -3.77
CA ARG A 333 -3.64 -23.99 -3.79
C ARG A 333 -2.71 -24.82 -2.90
N ARG A 334 -3.12 -25.12 -1.66
CA ARG A 334 -2.31 -25.96 -0.76
C ARG A 334 -2.14 -27.37 -1.30
N LEU A 335 -3.17 -27.93 -1.93
CA LEU A 335 -3.09 -29.22 -2.62
C LEU A 335 -2.06 -29.17 -3.76
N ALA A 336 -2.11 -28.14 -4.62
CA ALA A 336 -1.14 -27.98 -5.70
C ALA A 336 0.31 -27.81 -5.21
N ASP A 337 0.51 -27.10 -4.09
CA ASP A 337 1.82 -26.99 -3.44
C ASP A 337 2.30 -28.33 -2.87
N THR A 338 1.38 -29.20 -2.42
CA THR A 338 1.69 -30.53 -1.88
C THR A 338 1.99 -31.55 -2.99
N LEU A 339 1.38 -31.39 -4.16
CA LEU A 339 1.54 -32.29 -5.30
C LEU A 339 2.67 -31.89 -6.26
N ALA A 340 3.31 -30.74 -6.06
CA ALA A 340 4.29 -30.16 -6.97
C ALA A 340 5.44 -31.12 -7.31
N ASP A 341 5.97 -31.81 -6.30
CA ASP A 341 7.07 -32.77 -6.44
C ASP A 341 6.62 -34.24 -6.59
N PRO A 342 5.67 -34.77 -5.78
CA PRO A 342 5.32 -36.20 -5.87
C PRO A 342 4.39 -36.57 -7.02
N ALA A 343 3.67 -35.59 -7.61
CA ALA A 343 2.72 -35.84 -8.71
C ALA A 343 2.58 -34.60 -9.64
N PRO A 344 3.67 -34.14 -10.27
CA PRO A 344 3.65 -32.96 -11.12
C PRO A 344 2.63 -33.08 -12.26
N GLY A 345 1.79 -32.06 -12.42
CA GLY A 345 0.75 -32.00 -13.45
C GLY A 345 -0.59 -32.64 -13.08
N MET A 346 -0.71 -33.33 -11.94
CA MET A 346 -1.99 -33.93 -11.52
C MET A 346 -3.11 -32.90 -11.26
N LEU A 347 -2.76 -31.65 -11.00
CA LEU A 347 -3.70 -30.53 -10.87
C LEU A 347 -3.37 -29.44 -11.91
N PRO A 348 -4.26 -29.15 -12.89
CA PRO A 348 -4.00 -28.17 -13.94
C PRO A 348 -3.78 -26.76 -13.38
N ARG A 349 -2.60 -26.18 -13.65
CA ARG A 349 -2.21 -24.85 -13.13
C ARG A 349 -3.08 -23.73 -13.71
N GLU A 350 -3.58 -23.95 -14.93
CA GLU A 350 -4.44 -23.07 -15.70
C GLU A 350 -5.80 -22.89 -15.02
N LEU A 351 -6.35 -23.95 -14.43
CA LEU A 351 -7.61 -23.90 -13.68
C LEU A 351 -7.45 -23.10 -12.38
N LEU A 352 -6.34 -23.28 -11.65
CA LEU A 352 -6.03 -22.45 -10.48
C LEU A 352 -5.83 -20.99 -10.83
N PHE A 353 -5.20 -20.70 -11.97
CA PHE A 353 -5.02 -19.34 -12.46
C PHE A 353 -6.37 -18.69 -12.81
N GLY A 354 -7.19 -19.36 -13.62
CA GLY A 354 -8.51 -18.87 -14.03
C GLY A 354 -9.47 -18.67 -12.85
N GLN A 355 -9.48 -19.59 -11.89
CA GLN A 355 -10.24 -19.40 -10.64
C GLN A 355 -9.71 -18.21 -9.82
N ARG A 356 -8.38 -18.04 -9.71
CA ARG A 356 -7.81 -16.87 -9.01
C ARG A 356 -8.21 -15.57 -9.69
N GLU A 357 -8.17 -15.51 -11.02
CA GLU A 357 -8.53 -14.32 -11.78
C GLU A 357 -10.03 -14.00 -11.67
N ALA A 358 -10.91 -15.00 -11.73
CA ALA A 358 -12.35 -14.80 -11.52
C ALA A 358 -12.67 -14.30 -10.08
N LEU A 359 -11.93 -14.76 -9.07
CA LEU A 359 -12.16 -14.39 -7.67
C LEU A 359 -11.50 -13.07 -7.26
N PHE A 360 -10.27 -12.82 -7.68
CA PHE A 360 -9.40 -11.74 -7.17
C PHE A 360 -8.87 -10.79 -8.27
N GLY A 361 -9.12 -11.11 -9.54
CA GLY A 361 -8.59 -10.39 -10.69
C GLY A 361 -7.08 -10.56 -10.88
N SER A 362 -6.47 -9.55 -11.50
CA SER A 362 -5.03 -9.52 -11.75
C SER A 362 -4.26 -9.20 -10.45
N PRO A 363 -3.13 -9.86 -10.16
CA PRO A 363 -2.32 -9.60 -8.97
C PRO A 363 -1.94 -8.11 -8.76
N MET A 364 -1.75 -7.35 -9.85
CA MET A 364 -1.29 -5.96 -9.81
C MET A 364 -2.41 -4.91 -9.75
N THR A 365 -3.63 -5.26 -10.15
CA THR A 365 -4.74 -4.30 -10.27
C THR A 365 -6.02 -4.71 -9.53
N GLY A 366 -6.06 -5.93 -8.98
CA GLY A 366 -7.30 -6.52 -8.46
C GLY A 366 -8.31 -6.82 -9.57
N GLY A 367 -9.57 -6.93 -9.16
CA GLY A 367 -10.72 -7.29 -10.02
C GLY A 367 -11.43 -8.54 -9.49
N GLY A 368 -12.09 -9.27 -10.39
CA GLY A 368 -12.88 -10.45 -10.03
C GLY A 368 -14.07 -10.12 -9.13
N LEU A 369 -14.54 -11.12 -8.37
CA LEU A 369 -15.58 -10.92 -7.35
C LEU A 369 -15.09 -10.04 -6.17
N CYS A 370 -13.84 -10.21 -5.74
CA CYS A 370 -13.26 -9.41 -4.64
C CYS A 370 -13.24 -7.92 -4.97
N GLY A 371 -12.88 -7.56 -6.21
CA GLY A 371 -12.91 -6.17 -6.69
C GLY A 371 -14.33 -5.59 -6.66
N GLN A 372 -15.33 -6.34 -7.12
CA GLN A 372 -16.73 -5.90 -7.06
C GLN A 372 -17.24 -5.69 -5.63
N LEU A 373 -16.83 -6.54 -4.68
CA LEU A 373 -17.17 -6.37 -3.26
C LEU A 373 -16.46 -5.14 -2.66
N LEU A 374 -15.19 -4.91 -3.03
CA LEU A 374 -14.44 -3.71 -2.64
C LEU A 374 -15.09 -2.44 -3.20
N ASP A 375 -15.40 -2.37 -4.49
CA ASP A 375 -16.07 -1.23 -5.12
C ASP A 375 -17.40 -0.87 -4.44
N MET A 376 -18.16 -1.88 -3.98
CA MET A 376 -19.39 -1.68 -3.22
C MET A 376 -19.11 -1.08 -1.84
N LEU A 377 -18.12 -1.58 -1.09
CA LEU A 377 -17.76 -1.08 0.24
C LEU A 377 -17.11 0.31 0.17
N GLU A 378 -16.20 0.55 -0.77
CA GLU A 378 -15.56 1.85 -1.03
C GLU A 378 -16.57 2.91 -1.51
N SER A 379 -17.75 2.51 -1.99
CA SER A 379 -18.84 3.47 -2.29
C SER A 379 -19.58 3.98 -1.03
N VAL A 380 -19.34 3.38 0.13
CA VAL A 380 -19.91 3.76 1.44
C VAL A 380 -18.94 4.61 2.28
N LEU A 381 -17.63 4.45 2.06
CA LEU A 381 -16.54 5.19 2.73
C LEU A 381 -16.38 6.63 2.19
#